data_AF-A0A3D5WMG1-F1
#
_entry.id   AF-A0A3D5WMG1-F1
#
_cell.length_a   1.000
_cell.length_b   1.000
_cell.length_c   1.000
_cell.angle_alpha   90.00
_cell.angle_beta   90.00
_cell.angle_gamma   90.00
#
_symmetry.space_group_name_H-M   'P 1'
#
loop_
_entity.id
_entity.type
_entity.pdbx_description
1 polymer ?
#
loop_
_entity_poly.entity_id
_entity_poly.type
_entity_poly.pdbx_seq_one_letter_code
_entity_poly.pdbx_strand_id
1 'polypeptide(L)'
;MDKEIMMEDRISLGRLTATITKIWWERIIVHIDLQLTYADEALKGEKFDVYAVDQNFHAKARFKQTIVDEEHIRLSMNMTNPGNCECLPMGSYFFYVCRKQEILAKCVMAHELVPEAENVSRSFLHNNRTRGYLVNFYVTEGENDLPLLMHIMDAMKVSMEQESNGEIVKSAVTDPAIKMKKNAGRMRWKAYYHGQVKKYKDRQKVIMFMTEQSDTIGTNLQ
;
A
#
# COMPACT_ATOMS: atom_id res chain seq x y z
N MET A 1 19.88 11.47 -18.16
CA MET A 1 20.33 10.13 -17.75
C MET A 1 20.85 10.28 -16.34
N ASP A 2 19.99 10.03 -15.36
CA ASP A 2 20.39 10.06 -13.96
C ASP A 2 21.34 8.89 -13.72
N LYS A 3 22.53 9.19 -13.20
CA LYS A 3 23.50 8.16 -12.80
C LYS A 3 22.89 7.37 -11.66
N GLU A 4 22.72 6.08 -11.86
CA GLU A 4 22.32 5.14 -10.82
C GLU A 4 23.40 5.17 -9.72
N ILE A 5 23.04 5.69 -8.54
CA ILE A 5 23.94 5.74 -7.39
C ILE A 5 23.79 4.40 -6.66
N MET A 6 24.75 3.51 -6.84
CA MET A 6 24.86 2.27 -6.06
C MET A 6 25.39 2.63 -4.67
N MET A 7 24.61 2.36 -3.61
CA MET A 7 25.01 2.64 -2.23
C MET A 7 25.58 1.37 -1.56
N GLU A 8 26.63 1.53 -0.75
CA GLU A 8 27.22 0.45 0.06
C GLU A 8 26.49 0.31 1.40
N ASP A 9 26.00 -0.88 1.72
CA ASP A 9 25.36 -1.14 3.01
C ASP A 9 26.39 -1.26 4.14
N ARG A 10 26.27 -0.38 5.15
CA ARG A 10 27.07 -0.38 6.39
C ARG A 10 26.19 -0.45 7.64
N ILE A 11 24.90 -0.77 7.51
CA ILE A 11 23.94 -0.83 8.63
C ILE A 11 24.36 -1.88 9.66
N SER A 12 24.90 -3.02 9.20
CA SER A 12 25.34 -4.13 10.06
C SER A 12 26.44 -3.75 11.06
N LEU A 13 27.13 -2.63 10.86
CA LEU A 13 28.13 -2.12 11.80
C LEU A 13 27.51 -1.43 13.03
N GLY A 14 26.21 -1.10 12.99
CA GLY A 14 25.48 -0.54 14.13
C GLY A 14 26.04 0.78 14.67
N ARG A 15 26.73 1.57 13.84
CA ARG A 15 27.45 2.79 14.27
C ARG A 15 26.52 3.98 14.52
N LEU A 16 25.34 3.97 13.89
CA LEU A 16 24.34 5.01 13.95
C LEU A 16 22.96 4.37 13.99
N THR A 17 22.09 4.87 14.86
CA THR A 17 20.67 4.54 14.87
C THR A 17 19.88 5.80 14.59
N ALA A 18 18.85 5.70 13.75
CA ALA A 18 18.03 6.83 13.35
C ALA A 18 16.57 6.54 13.70
N THR A 19 16.04 7.27 14.68
CA THR A 19 14.70 7.06 15.24
C THR A 19 13.78 8.23 14.89
N ILE A 20 12.64 7.94 14.28
CA ILE A 20 11.62 8.94 13.94
C ILE A 20 10.76 9.19 15.17
N THR A 21 10.80 10.43 15.66
CA THR A 21 10.10 10.84 16.86
C THR A 21 8.78 11.53 16.55
N LYS A 22 8.65 12.15 15.37
CA LYS A 22 7.44 12.88 14.99
C LYS A 22 7.26 12.98 13.48
N ILE A 23 6.03 12.90 13.01
CA ILE A 23 5.62 13.15 11.62
C ILE A 23 4.45 14.12 11.63
N TRP A 24 4.50 15.17 10.80
CA TRP A 24 3.37 16.08 10.60
C TRP A 24 3.40 16.71 9.22
N TRP A 25 2.31 17.40 8.89
CA TRP A 25 2.13 17.99 7.57
C TRP A 25 1.93 19.50 7.62
N GLU A 26 2.57 20.18 6.68
CA GLU A 26 2.27 21.56 6.32
C GLU A 26 1.81 21.58 4.86
N ARG A 27 0.48 21.62 4.65
CA ARG A 27 -0.13 21.47 3.31
C ARG A 27 0.33 20.16 2.64
N ILE A 28 1.15 20.24 1.59
CA ILE A 28 1.69 19.12 0.80
C ILE A 28 3.12 18.73 1.20
N ILE A 29 3.69 19.44 2.18
CA ILE A 29 5.03 19.19 2.70
C ILE A 29 4.89 18.29 3.92
N VAL A 30 5.53 17.12 3.87
CA VAL A 30 5.71 16.27 5.06
C VAL A 30 6.95 16.74 5.80
N HIS A 31 6.84 16.85 7.12
CA HIS A 31 7.93 17.12 8.04
C HIS A 31 8.09 15.91 8.97
N ILE A 32 9.34 15.47 9.15
CA ILE A 32 9.69 14.30 9.95
C ILE A 32 10.85 14.69 10.86
N ASP A 33 10.67 14.59 12.17
CA ASP A 33 11.76 14.75 13.12
C ASP A 33 12.45 13.41 13.35
N LEU A 34 13.77 13.43 13.20
CA LEU A 34 14.67 12.30 13.32
C LEU A 34 15.63 12.55 14.47
N GLN A 35 15.70 11.62 15.40
CA GLN A 35 16.71 11.56 16.45
C GLN A 35 17.80 10.56 16.06
N LEU A 36 19.05 10.99 16.12
CA LEU A 36 20.24 10.22 15.81
C LEU A 36 20.92 9.79 17.11
N THR A 37 21.09 8.49 17.29
CA THR A 37 21.88 7.93 18.39
C THR A 37 23.18 7.41 17.82
N TYR A 38 24.29 8.01 18.28
CA TYR A 38 25.63 7.67 17.83
C TYR A 38 26.23 6.59 18.73
N ALA A 39 26.51 5.41 18.17
CA ALA A 39 27.35 4.42 18.84
C ALA A 39 28.84 4.71 18.61
N ASP A 40 29.15 5.42 17.52
CA ASP A 40 30.49 5.89 17.20
C ASP A 40 30.55 7.42 17.24
N GLU A 41 31.26 7.94 18.24
CA GLU A 41 31.46 9.37 18.46
C GLU A 41 32.16 10.07 17.28
N ALA A 42 32.91 9.35 16.44
CA ALA A 42 33.56 9.92 15.26
C ALA A 42 32.57 10.39 14.18
N LEU A 43 31.31 9.95 14.26
CA LEU A 43 30.24 10.37 13.35
C LEU A 43 29.55 11.67 13.78
N LYS A 44 29.79 12.16 15.00
CA LYS A 44 29.21 13.43 15.45
C LYS A 44 29.77 14.61 14.66
N GLY A 45 28.89 15.52 14.25
CA GLY A 45 29.22 16.69 13.44
C GLY A 45 29.42 16.40 11.93
N GLU A 46 29.33 15.15 11.48
CA GLU A 46 29.31 14.83 10.06
C GLU A 46 27.97 15.23 9.41
N LYS A 47 27.99 15.46 8.10
CA LYS A 47 26.79 15.75 7.31
C LYS A 47 26.23 14.48 6.72
N PHE A 48 24.97 14.21 7.00
CA PHE A 48 24.23 13.06 6.47
C PHE A 48 23.23 13.48 5.40
N ASP A 49 22.88 12.52 4.55
CA ASP A 49 21.85 12.63 3.54
C ASP A 49 20.76 11.58 3.78
N VAL A 50 19.51 12.02 3.89
CA VAL A 50 18.38 11.10 4.03
C VAL A 50 17.64 10.94 2.71
N TYR A 51 17.49 9.70 2.28
CA TYR A 51 16.84 9.33 1.03
C TYR A 51 15.59 8.48 1.26
N ALA A 52 14.58 8.69 0.41
CA ALA A 52 13.48 7.74 0.22
C ALA A 52 13.89 6.73 -0.85
N VAL A 53 13.98 5.47 -0.45
CA VAL A 53 14.53 4.37 -1.26
C VAL A 53 13.45 3.31 -1.45
N ASP A 54 13.27 2.85 -2.68
CA ASP A 54 12.30 1.80 -2.98
C ASP A 54 12.81 0.39 -2.60
N GLN A 55 11.96 -0.63 -2.81
CA GLN A 55 12.31 -2.03 -2.53
C GLN A 55 13.45 -2.58 -3.40
N ASN A 56 13.79 -1.92 -4.51
CA ASN A 56 14.89 -2.28 -5.39
C ASN A 56 16.18 -1.52 -5.03
N PHE A 57 16.22 -0.85 -3.87
CA PHE A 57 17.33 -0.02 -3.41
C PHE A 57 17.63 1.20 -4.31
N HIS A 58 16.64 1.68 -5.07
CA HIS A 58 16.77 2.91 -5.84
C HIS A 58 16.31 4.12 -5.03
N ALA A 59 17.21 5.09 -4.83
CA ALA A 59 16.86 6.38 -4.24
C ALA A 59 15.96 7.18 -5.20
N LYS A 60 14.70 7.41 -4.80
CA LYS A 60 13.73 8.18 -5.61
C LYS A 60 13.62 9.64 -5.19
N ALA A 61 13.91 9.96 -3.94
CA ALA A 61 13.91 11.34 -3.46
C ALA A 61 14.90 11.54 -2.32
N ARG A 62 15.36 12.79 -2.18
CA ARG A 62 16.21 13.25 -1.08
C ARG A 62 15.42 14.23 -0.22
N PHE A 63 15.44 14.03 1.09
CA PHE A 63 14.82 14.97 2.02
C PHE A 63 15.66 16.24 2.15
N LYS A 64 14.99 17.39 2.21
CA LYS A 64 15.63 18.62 2.68
C LYS A 64 15.82 18.51 4.19
N GLN A 65 17.01 18.81 4.67
CA GLN A 65 17.35 18.68 6.08
C GLN A 65 17.55 20.05 6.72
N THR A 66 17.04 20.19 7.94
CA THR A 66 17.31 21.31 8.82
C THR A 66 17.82 20.74 10.13
N ILE A 67 19.07 21.07 10.49
CA ILE A 67 19.69 20.63 11.74
C ILE A 67 19.05 21.45 12.86
N VAL A 68 18.42 20.77 13.82
CA VAL A 68 17.85 21.41 15.02
C VAL A 68 18.92 21.45 16.11
N ASP A 69 19.60 20.33 16.32
CA ASP A 69 20.82 20.20 17.13
C ASP A 69 21.68 19.03 16.62
N GLU A 70 22.72 18.62 17.38
CA GLU A 70 23.64 17.56 16.97
C GLU A 70 22.98 16.17 16.84
N GLU A 71 21.89 15.91 17.56
CA GLU A 71 21.19 14.62 17.57
C GLU A 71 19.82 14.70 16.87
N HIS A 72 19.27 15.89 16.69
CA HIS A 72 17.94 16.09 16.12
C HIS A 72 18.00 16.77 14.75
N ILE A 73 17.50 16.06 13.75
CA ILE A 73 17.40 16.54 12.37
C ILE A 73 15.93 16.58 11.97
N ARG A 74 15.53 17.71 11.38
CA ARG A 74 14.22 17.84 10.75
C ARG A 74 14.32 17.61 9.25
N LEU A 75 13.61 16.61 8.78
CA LEU A 75 13.44 16.28 7.37
C LEU A 75 12.18 16.94 6.84
N SER A 76 12.25 17.50 5.64
CA SER A 76 11.11 18.08 4.93
C SER A 76 11.11 17.64 3.47
N MET A 77 9.95 17.25 2.95
CA MET A 77 9.80 16.90 1.54
C MET A 77 8.45 17.37 1.00
N ASN A 78 8.47 17.99 -0.19
CA ASN A 78 7.25 18.26 -0.95
C ASN A 78 6.87 17.01 -1.74
N MET A 79 5.74 16.40 -1.38
CA MET A 79 5.31 15.12 -1.95
C MET A 79 4.84 15.24 -3.41
N THR A 80 4.35 16.41 -3.81
CA THR A 80 3.80 16.62 -5.17
C THR A 80 4.81 17.25 -6.14
N ASN A 81 5.95 17.70 -5.62
CA ASN A 81 7.06 18.21 -6.41
C ASN A 81 8.37 18.06 -5.62
N PRO A 82 9.03 16.89 -5.66
CA PRO A 82 10.31 16.65 -4.99
C PRO A 82 11.51 17.24 -5.76
N GLY A 83 11.29 18.08 -6.78
CA GLY A 83 12.33 18.69 -7.62
C GLY A 83 12.15 18.46 -9.12
N ASN A 84 11.25 17.56 -9.50
CA ASN A 84 11.02 17.15 -10.89
C ASN A 84 9.71 17.68 -11.49
N CYS A 85 9.00 18.59 -10.80
CA CYS A 85 7.66 19.06 -11.17
C CYS A 85 6.60 17.95 -11.30
N GLU A 86 6.82 16.81 -10.65
CA GLU A 86 5.92 15.64 -10.62
C GLU A 86 5.74 15.15 -9.18
N CYS A 87 4.66 14.40 -8.91
CA CYS A 87 4.50 13.76 -7.59
C CYS A 87 5.50 12.61 -7.41
N LEU A 88 5.86 12.31 -6.17
CA LEU A 88 6.66 11.12 -5.89
C LEU A 88 5.93 9.88 -6.45
N PRO A 89 6.61 8.99 -7.21
CA PRO A 89 5.94 7.87 -7.87
C PRO A 89 5.21 6.95 -6.89
N MET A 90 4.28 6.15 -7.41
CA MET A 90 3.63 5.11 -6.61
C MET A 90 4.64 4.03 -6.24
N GLY A 91 4.55 3.55 -5.01
CA GLY A 91 5.48 2.55 -4.50
C GLY A 91 5.61 2.60 -2.98
N SER A 92 6.46 1.73 -2.46
CA SER A 92 6.79 1.66 -1.04
C SER A 92 8.23 2.09 -0.85
N TYR A 93 8.44 2.98 0.11
CA TYR A 93 9.71 3.64 0.36
C TYR A 93 10.15 3.49 1.82
N PHE A 94 11.38 3.01 2.01
CA PHE A 94 12.08 3.09 3.28
C PHE A 94 12.95 4.35 3.32
N PHE A 95 13.21 4.85 4.51
CA PHE A 95 14.13 5.97 4.70
C PHE A 95 15.47 5.48 5.19
N TYR A 96 16.53 5.93 4.53
CA TYR A 96 17.90 5.59 4.86
C TYR A 96 18.71 6.85 5.10
N VAL A 97 19.48 6.83 6.19
CA VAL A 97 20.50 7.82 6.49
C VAL A 97 21.80 7.37 5.85
N CYS A 98 22.30 8.18 4.93
CA CYS A 98 23.46 7.90 4.14
C CYS A 98 24.55 8.93 4.37
N ARG A 99 25.80 8.51 4.22
CA ARG A 99 26.96 9.38 4.15
C ARG A 99 27.64 9.17 2.81
N LYS A 100 27.54 10.16 1.92
CA LYS A 100 28.00 10.05 0.53
C LYS A 100 27.33 8.85 -0.17
N GLN A 101 28.02 7.72 -0.27
CA GLN A 101 27.54 6.48 -0.90
C GLN A 101 27.34 5.35 0.12
N GLU A 102 27.59 5.57 1.40
CA GLU A 102 27.43 4.55 2.45
C GLU A 102 26.06 4.70 3.13
N ILE A 103 25.32 3.60 3.27
CA ILE A 103 24.10 3.54 4.07
C ILE A 103 24.49 3.23 5.51
N LEU A 104 24.21 4.16 6.42
CA LEU A 104 24.61 4.03 7.83
C LEU A 104 23.48 3.49 8.70
N ALA A 105 22.24 3.92 8.44
CA ALA A 105 21.09 3.51 9.24
C ALA A 105 19.82 3.46 8.40
N LYS A 106 18.95 2.50 8.71
CA LYS A 106 17.54 2.49 8.31
C LYS A 106 16.74 3.27 9.37
N CYS A 107 15.83 4.13 8.95
CA CYS A 107 15.03 4.90 9.92
C CYS A 107 13.97 4.00 10.56
N VAL A 108 13.97 4.00 11.90
CA VAL A 108 13.07 3.22 12.75
C VAL A 108 12.05 4.15 13.37
N MET A 109 10.81 3.70 13.55
CA MET A 109 9.79 4.51 14.23
C MET A 109 9.91 4.36 15.75
N ALA A 110 9.80 5.46 16.50
CA ALA A 110 9.68 5.40 17.95
C ALA A 110 8.43 4.62 18.36
N HIS A 111 8.53 3.78 19.40
CA HIS A 111 7.45 2.89 19.81
C HIS A 111 6.13 3.62 20.11
N GLU A 112 6.23 4.82 20.69
CA GLU A 112 5.08 5.68 21.02
C GLU A 112 4.32 6.19 19.78
N LEU A 113 5.02 6.34 18.65
CA LEU A 113 4.45 6.86 17.41
C LEU A 113 3.79 5.77 16.56
N VAL A 114 4.11 4.49 16.79
CA VAL A 114 3.59 3.36 15.99
C VAL A 114 2.06 3.32 15.93
N PRO A 115 1.32 3.49 17.06
CA PRO A 115 -0.15 3.51 17.02
C PRO A 115 -0.70 4.72 16.25
N GLU A 116 0.06 5.80 16.12
CA GLU A 116 -0.33 7.03 15.44
C GLU A 116 0.14 7.10 13.98
N ALA A 117 0.90 6.11 13.51
CA ALA A 117 1.46 6.09 12.14
C ALA A 117 0.37 6.23 11.06
N GLU A 118 -0.77 5.57 11.24
CA GLU A 118 -1.89 5.70 10.31
C GLU A 118 -2.55 7.10 10.40
N ASN A 119 -2.61 7.70 11.59
CA ASN A 119 -3.23 9.01 11.80
C ASN A 119 -2.46 10.15 11.15
N VAL A 120 -1.14 9.99 10.98
CA VAL A 120 -0.30 10.96 10.27
C VAL A 120 -0.30 10.74 8.75
N SER A 121 -1.01 9.72 8.24
CA SER A 121 -1.19 9.50 6.80
C SER A 121 -2.12 10.55 6.19
N ARG A 122 -1.95 10.85 4.90
CA ARG A 122 -2.72 11.92 4.25
C ARG A 122 -3.07 11.60 2.81
N SER A 123 -4.25 12.04 2.39
CA SER A 123 -4.70 12.01 1.00
C SER A 123 -4.81 13.40 0.40
N PHE A 124 -4.52 13.49 -0.90
CA PHE A 124 -4.55 14.72 -1.68
C PHE A 124 -5.37 14.47 -2.95
N LEU A 125 -6.34 15.33 -3.22
CA LEU A 125 -7.12 15.24 -4.45
C LEU A 125 -6.35 15.87 -5.60
N HIS A 126 -6.27 15.17 -6.72
CA HIS A 126 -5.68 15.67 -7.96
C HIS A 126 -6.57 15.36 -9.15
N ASN A 127 -6.18 15.81 -10.34
CA ASN A 127 -6.94 15.62 -11.59
C ASN A 127 -8.41 16.07 -11.45
N ASN A 128 -8.64 17.34 -11.13
CA ASN A 128 -9.99 17.91 -10.89
C ASN A 128 -10.81 17.14 -9.85
N ARG A 129 -10.17 16.66 -8.77
CA ARG A 129 -10.81 15.89 -7.69
C ARG A 129 -11.40 14.54 -8.14
N THR A 130 -10.96 14.03 -9.28
CA THR A 130 -11.35 12.70 -9.78
C THR A 130 -10.40 11.60 -9.34
N ARG A 131 -9.27 11.94 -8.70
CA ARG A 131 -8.30 10.97 -8.18
C ARG A 131 -7.75 11.42 -6.84
N GLY A 132 -7.33 10.45 -6.03
CA GLY A 132 -6.73 10.68 -4.73
C GLY A 132 -5.30 10.15 -4.70
N TYR A 133 -4.33 11.02 -4.43
CA TYR A 133 -2.97 10.63 -4.12
C TYR A 133 -2.86 10.39 -2.61
N LEU A 134 -2.63 9.15 -2.21
CA LEU A 134 -2.53 8.76 -0.80
C LEU A 134 -1.08 8.51 -0.43
N VAL A 135 -0.69 9.06 0.72
CA VAL A 135 0.60 8.84 1.37
C VAL A 135 0.29 8.21 2.73
N ASN A 136 0.57 6.92 2.84
CA ASN A 136 0.34 6.14 4.04
C ASN A 136 1.66 5.80 4.72
N PHE A 137 1.68 5.91 6.04
CA PHE A 137 2.80 5.48 6.88
C PHE A 137 2.36 4.25 7.68
N TYR A 138 3.15 3.19 7.61
CA TYR A 138 2.94 2.01 8.45
C TYR A 138 4.29 1.40 8.82
N VAL A 139 4.26 0.54 9.83
CA VAL A 139 5.42 -0.21 10.27
C VAL A 139 5.29 -1.64 9.73
N THR A 140 6.37 -2.20 9.21
CA THR A 140 6.33 -3.59 8.71
C THR A 140 6.44 -4.57 9.86
N GLU A 141 5.42 -5.41 10.03
CA GLU A 141 5.42 -6.53 10.96
C GLU A 141 6.32 -7.65 10.42
N GLY A 142 7.50 -7.86 11.03
CA GLY A 142 8.42 -8.93 10.63
C GLY A 142 9.90 -8.61 10.84
N GLU A 143 10.27 -7.34 11.00
CA GLU A 143 11.61 -6.91 11.42
C GLU A 143 11.59 -6.53 12.91
N ASN A 144 12.65 -6.87 13.65
CA ASN A 144 12.77 -6.54 15.09
C ASN A 144 12.78 -5.02 15.34
N ASP A 145 13.20 -4.24 14.35
CA ASP A 145 13.55 -2.82 14.49
C ASP A 145 12.48 -1.86 13.93
N LEU A 146 11.19 -2.23 13.95
CA LEU A 146 10.04 -1.36 13.63
C LEU A 146 10.29 -0.29 12.54
N PRO A 147 10.75 -0.68 11.33
CA PRO A 147 11.10 0.28 10.30
C PRO A 147 9.86 1.00 9.76
N LEU A 148 10.00 2.30 9.52
CA LEU A 148 8.94 3.04 8.86
C LEU A 148 8.91 2.72 7.37
N LEU A 149 7.73 2.35 6.86
CA LEU A 149 7.44 2.21 5.44
C LEU A 149 6.42 3.28 5.02
N MET A 150 6.82 4.11 4.06
CA MET A 150 5.93 5.06 3.42
C MET A 150 5.41 4.47 2.10
N HIS A 151 4.11 4.32 1.97
CA HIS A 151 3.48 3.78 0.78
C HIS A 151 2.62 4.81 0.08
N ILE A 152 2.82 4.90 -1.23
CA ILE A 152 2.20 5.90 -2.08
C ILE A 152 1.35 5.20 -3.12
N MET A 153 0.08 5.60 -3.18
CA MET A 153 -0.91 5.05 -4.09
C MET A 153 -1.69 6.17 -4.78
N ASP A 154 -2.07 5.94 -6.03
CA ASP A 154 -3.11 6.72 -6.70
C ASP A 154 -4.42 5.94 -6.63
N ALA A 155 -5.34 6.39 -5.79
CA ALA A 155 -6.69 5.85 -5.74
C ALA A 155 -7.53 6.37 -6.91
N MET A 156 -8.18 5.42 -7.59
CA MET A 156 -9.10 5.72 -8.68
C MET A 156 -10.42 6.34 -8.19
N LYS A 157 -10.90 7.25 -9.04
CA LYS A 157 -12.22 7.88 -9.17
C LYS A 157 -13.34 7.39 -8.25
N VAL A 158 -13.57 8.18 -7.20
CA VAL A 158 -14.90 8.42 -6.63
C VAL A 158 -15.34 9.78 -7.15
N SER A 159 -16.44 9.85 -7.92
CA SER A 159 -17.01 11.14 -8.32
C SER A 159 -17.48 11.85 -7.06
N MET A 160 -16.83 12.98 -6.72
CA MET A 160 -17.33 13.88 -5.68
C MET A 160 -18.46 14.79 -6.19
N GLU A 161 -18.68 14.82 -7.50
CA GLU A 161 -19.85 15.46 -8.08
C GLU A 161 -21.11 14.72 -7.60
N GLN A 162 -22.08 15.48 -7.13
CA GLN A 162 -23.39 14.93 -6.78
C GLN A 162 -23.96 14.24 -8.03
N GLU A 163 -24.31 12.96 -7.90
CA GLU A 163 -24.82 12.18 -9.04
C GLU A 163 -25.96 12.96 -9.70
N SER A 164 -25.88 13.12 -11.01
CA SER A 164 -26.99 13.73 -11.75
C SER A 164 -28.23 12.84 -11.62
N ASN A 165 -29.42 13.43 -11.71
CA ASN A 165 -30.68 12.65 -11.70
C ASN A 165 -30.68 11.52 -12.75
N GLY A 166 -29.98 11.73 -13.88
CA GLY A 166 -29.80 10.70 -14.91
C GLY A 166 -28.91 9.54 -14.47
N GLU A 167 -27.82 9.81 -13.75
CA GLU A 167 -26.93 8.77 -13.20
C GLU A 167 -27.58 7.99 -12.07
N ILE A 168 -28.37 8.65 -11.23
CA ILE A 168 -29.17 8.00 -10.17
C ILE A 168 -30.18 7.03 -10.79
N VAL A 169 -30.92 7.46 -11.82
CA VAL A 169 -31.85 6.56 -12.54
C VAL A 169 -31.09 5.43 -13.23
N LYS A 170 -29.90 5.71 -13.75
CA LYS A 170 -29.08 4.71 -14.43
C LYS A 170 -28.59 3.62 -13.48
N SER A 171 -28.11 4.01 -12.29
CA SER A 171 -27.63 3.11 -11.25
C SER A 171 -28.78 2.35 -10.56
N ALA A 172 -29.94 2.99 -10.38
CA ALA A 172 -31.10 2.39 -9.74
C ALA A 172 -31.89 1.44 -10.65
N VAL A 173 -31.94 1.69 -11.97
CA VAL A 173 -32.85 0.98 -12.88
C VAL A 173 -32.12 0.25 -13.99
N THR A 174 -31.30 0.96 -14.79
CA THR A 174 -30.71 0.34 -15.99
C THR A 174 -29.59 -0.65 -15.65
N ASP A 175 -28.71 -0.35 -14.70
CA ASP A 175 -27.60 -1.24 -14.36
C ASP A 175 -28.09 -2.55 -13.71
N PRO A 176 -29.06 -2.54 -12.78
CA PRO A 176 -29.69 -3.76 -12.28
C PRO A 176 -30.42 -4.52 -13.38
N ALA A 177 -31.15 -3.86 -14.27
CA ALA A 177 -31.84 -4.51 -15.38
C ALA A 177 -30.87 -5.19 -16.37
N ILE A 178 -29.74 -4.54 -16.67
CA ILE A 178 -28.69 -5.10 -17.53
C ILE A 178 -28.01 -6.29 -16.85
N LYS A 179 -27.67 -6.18 -15.56
CA LYS A 179 -27.11 -7.30 -14.78
C LYS A 179 -28.09 -8.47 -14.69
N MET A 180 -29.39 -8.18 -14.52
CA MET A 180 -30.44 -9.19 -14.45
C MET A 180 -30.65 -9.89 -15.80
N LYS A 181 -30.60 -9.15 -16.92
CA LYS A 181 -30.61 -9.73 -18.28
C LYS A 181 -29.37 -10.60 -18.55
N LYS A 182 -28.16 -10.13 -18.20
CA LYS A 182 -26.92 -10.92 -18.35
C LYS A 182 -26.94 -12.21 -17.53
N ASN A 183 -27.52 -12.16 -16.32
CA ASN A 183 -27.60 -13.32 -15.41
C ASN A 183 -28.89 -14.15 -15.56
N ALA A 184 -29.79 -13.80 -16.48
CA ALA A 184 -31.08 -14.47 -16.65
C ALA A 184 -30.92 -15.97 -16.95
N GLY A 185 -29.94 -16.34 -17.79
CA GLY A 185 -29.63 -17.74 -18.07
C GLY A 185 -29.22 -18.52 -16.82
N ARG A 186 -28.33 -17.94 -16.01
CA ARG A 186 -27.88 -18.54 -14.73
C ARG A 186 -29.02 -18.69 -13.73
N MET A 187 -29.90 -17.69 -13.64
CA MET A 187 -31.08 -17.76 -12.78
C MET A 187 -32.06 -18.85 -13.25
N ARG A 188 -32.28 -18.99 -14.56
CA ARG A 188 -33.15 -20.01 -15.14
C ARG A 188 -32.63 -21.42 -14.87
N TRP A 189 -31.32 -21.64 -15.03
CA TRP A 189 -30.68 -22.92 -14.68
C TRP A 189 -30.78 -23.24 -13.19
N LYS A 190 -30.58 -22.24 -12.32
CA LYS A 190 -30.70 -22.42 -10.87
C LYS A 190 -32.14 -22.78 -10.47
N ALA A 191 -33.14 -22.15 -11.08
CA ALA A 191 -34.55 -22.47 -10.85
C ALA A 191 -34.91 -23.89 -11.36
N TYR A 192 -34.44 -24.26 -12.54
CA TYR A 192 -34.61 -25.62 -13.08
C TYR A 192 -33.97 -26.67 -12.16
N TYR A 193 -32.72 -26.44 -11.75
CA TYR A 193 -31.99 -27.34 -10.84
C TYR A 193 -32.71 -27.48 -9.50
N HIS A 194 -33.15 -26.39 -8.88
CA HIS A 194 -33.94 -26.45 -7.65
C HIS A 194 -35.27 -27.20 -7.82
N GLY A 195 -35.92 -27.06 -8.98
CA GLY A 195 -37.11 -27.82 -9.33
C GLY A 195 -36.84 -29.32 -9.39
N GLN A 196 -35.75 -29.72 -10.05
CA GLN A 196 -35.32 -31.12 -10.09
C GLN A 196 -34.96 -31.63 -8.69
N VAL A 197 -34.13 -30.91 -7.94
CA VAL A 197 -33.76 -31.29 -6.56
C VAL A 197 -35.00 -31.49 -5.69
N LYS A 198 -36.01 -30.61 -5.76
CA LYS A 198 -37.28 -30.80 -5.05
C LYS A 198 -38.03 -32.05 -5.52
N LYS A 199 -38.11 -32.29 -6.83
CA LYS A 199 -38.79 -33.47 -7.41
C LYS A 199 -38.15 -34.81 -6.99
N TYR A 200 -36.84 -34.81 -6.78
CA TYR A 200 -36.08 -36.01 -6.40
C TYR A 200 -35.77 -36.09 -4.90
N LYS A 201 -36.16 -35.10 -4.09
CA LYS A 201 -35.85 -35.00 -2.65
C LYS A 201 -36.39 -36.18 -1.84
N ASP A 202 -37.60 -36.62 -2.18
CA ASP A 202 -38.32 -37.67 -1.46
C ASP A 202 -38.18 -39.05 -2.11
N ARG A 203 -37.39 -39.15 -3.20
CA ARG A 203 -37.08 -40.45 -3.82
C ARG A 203 -35.98 -41.15 -3.03
N GLN A 204 -36.06 -42.48 -3.00
CA GLN A 204 -35.04 -43.31 -2.37
C GLN A 204 -33.68 -43.02 -3.02
N LYS A 205 -32.70 -42.60 -2.21
CA LYS A 205 -31.37 -42.20 -2.69
C LYS A 205 -30.62 -43.44 -3.17
N VAL A 206 -30.54 -43.64 -4.48
CA VAL A 206 -29.74 -44.71 -5.07
C VAL A 206 -28.31 -44.20 -5.20
N ILE A 207 -27.38 -44.81 -4.46
CA ILE A 207 -25.95 -44.55 -4.62
C ILE A 207 -25.51 -45.28 -5.89
N MET A 208 -25.12 -44.52 -6.92
CA MET A 208 -24.45 -45.11 -8.08
C MET A 208 -22.99 -45.39 -7.71
N PHE A 209 -22.64 -46.67 -7.62
CA PHE A 209 -21.24 -47.07 -7.69
C PHE A 209 -20.88 -47.18 -9.18
N MET A 210 -20.01 -46.30 -9.65
CA MET A 210 -19.34 -46.52 -10.93
C MET A 210 -18.31 -47.63 -10.72
N THR A 211 -18.56 -48.81 -11.24
CA THR A 211 -17.53 -49.84 -11.41
C THR A 211 -16.94 -49.69 -12.80
N GLU A 212 -15.61 -49.80 -12.93
CA GLU A 212 -14.86 -49.64 -14.19
C GLU A 212 -15.21 -50.68 -15.29
N GLN A 213 -16.22 -51.53 -15.10
CA GLN A 213 -16.54 -52.67 -15.96
C GLN A 213 -17.87 -52.54 -16.74
N SER A 214 -18.52 -51.37 -16.76
CA SER A 214 -19.74 -51.17 -17.55
C SER A 214 -19.66 -49.97 -18.48
N ASP A 215 -19.71 -50.22 -19.79
CA ASP A 215 -19.79 -49.20 -20.85
C ASP A 215 -21.22 -48.66 -21.08
N THR A 216 -22.18 -49.05 -20.24
CA THR A 216 -23.57 -48.56 -20.34
C THR A 216 -24.11 -48.05 -19.01
N ILE A 217 -24.89 -46.96 -19.06
CA ILE A 217 -25.58 -46.38 -17.91
C ILE A 217 -26.84 -47.20 -17.63
N GLY A 218 -26.76 -48.10 -16.65
CA GLY A 218 -27.88 -48.91 -16.17
C GLY A 218 -28.01 -48.87 -14.65
N THR A 219 -29.25 -48.93 -14.14
CA THR A 219 -29.55 -49.04 -12.71
C THR A 219 -29.42 -50.49 -12.24
N ASN A 220 -28.69 -50.73 -11.13
CA ASN A 220 -28.46 -52.06 -10.52
C ASN A 220 -29.69 -52.66 -9.80
N LEU A 221 -30.89 -52.56 -10.37
CA LEU A 221 -32.09 -53.21 -9.84
C LEU A 221 -32.79 -54.02 -10.93
N GLN A 222 -32.19 -55.17 -11.23
CA GLN A 222 -32.84 -56.48 -11.26
C GLN A 222 -31.88 -57.51 -10.69
#